data_AF-A0A848EFC7-F1
#
_entry.id   AF-A0A848EFC7-F1
#
_cell.length_a   1.000
_cell.length_b   1.000
_cell.length_c   1.000
_cell.angle_alpha   90.00
_cell.angle_beta   90.00
_cell.angle_gamma   90.00
#
_symmetry.space_group_name_H-M   'P 1'
#
loop_
_entity.id
_entity.type
_entity.pdbx_description
1 polymer ?
#
loop_
_entity_poly.entity_id
_entity_poly.type
_entity_poly.pdbx_seq_one_letter_code
_entity_poly.pdbx_strand_id
1 'polypeptide(L)' 'MPIIPLTLIGAGLLGNLLLVIALLGDVTAPGRMPLAVAAVLALGGGALMLVGLMMMEPRRDREVDHRS' A
#
# COMPACT_ATOMS: atom_id res chain seq x y z
N MET A 1 19.31 4.14 -3.61
CA MET A 1 18.16 3.78 -2.76
C MET A 1 16.97 3.55 -3.66
N PRO A 2 16.22 2.44 -3.56
CA PRO A 2 15.10 2.16 -4.45
C PRO A 2 13.92 3.08 -4.09
N ILE A 3 13.93 4.30 -4.64
CA ILE A 3 12.96 5.36 -4.35
C ILE A 3 11.55 4.97 -4.83
N ILE A 4 11.46 4.28 -5.96
CA ILE A 4 10.19 3.89 -6.60
C ILE A 4 9.33 2.97 -5.72
N PRO A 5 9.82 1.83 -5.18
CA PRO A 5 9.00 1.00 -4.30
C PRO A 5 8.63 1.72 -3.00
N LEU A 6 9.52 2.57 -2.48
CA LEU A 6 9.24 3.35 -1.28
C LEU A 6 8.09 4.36 -1.49
N THR A 7 8.05 5.03 -2.66
CA THR A 7 6.93 5.93 -3.00
C THR A 7 5.63 5.19 -3.24
N LEU A 8 5.67 3.98 -3.82
CA LEU A 8 4.50 3.10 -3.97
C LEU A 8 3.90 2.70 -2.62
N ILE A 9 4.74 2.26 -1.69
CA ILE A 9 4.32 1.90 -0.33
C ILE A 9 3.75 3.13 0.38
N GLY A 10 4.44 4.27 0.32
CA GLY A 10 3.99 5.52 0.93
C GLY A 10 2.65 6.02 0.37
N ALA A 11 2.46 5.93 -0.95
CA ALA A 11 1.21 6.30 -1.60
C ALA A 11 0.05 5.39 -1.19
N GLY A 12 0.27 4.07 -1.13
CA GLY A 12 -0.73 3.12 -0.64
C GLY A 12 -1.10 3.35 0.83
N LEU A 13 -0.11 3.69 1.66
CA LEU A 13 -0.31 4.01 3.07
C LEU A 13 -1.16 5.28 3.24
N LEU A 14 -0.82 6.36 2.53
CA LEU A 14 -1.57 7.60 2.57
C LEU A 14 -3.01 7.40 2.08
N GLY A 15 -3.21 6.63 1.02
CA GLY A 15 -4.55 6.28 0.52
C GLY A 15 -5.40 5.54 1.56
N ASN A 16 -4.82 4.54 2.22
CA ASN A 16 -5.51 3.83 3.31
C ASN A 16 -5.73 4.70 4.55
N LEU A 17 -4.81 5.60 4.87
CA LEU A 17 -4.98 6.52 6.00
C LEU A 17 -6.15 7.49 5.75
N LEU A 18 -6.23 8.05 4.54
CA LEU A 18 -7.36 8.88 4.13
C LEU A 18 -8.68 8.10 4.16
N LEU A 19 -8.66 6.84 3.72
CA LEU A 19 -9.82 5.96 3.84
C LEU A 19 -10.26 5.77 5.30
N VAL A 20 -9.31 5.52 6.22
CA VAL A 20 -9.61 5.39 7.65
C VAL A 20 -10.20 6.68 8.22
N ILE A 21 -9.64 7.84 7.86
CA ILE A 21 -10.18 9.14 8.28
C ILE A 21 -11.60 9.34 7.74
N ALA A 22 -11.84 8.98 6.48
CA ALA A 22 -13.15 9.08 5.86
C ALA A 22 -14.17 8.14 6.50
N LEU A 23 -13.78 6.90 6.83
CA LEU A 23 -14.62 5.95 7.57
C LEU A 23 -14.92 6.46 8.99
N LEU A 24 -13.92 7.04 9.68
CA LEU A 24 -14.13 7.63 11.01
C LEU A 24 -15.10 8.83 10.93
N GLY A 25 -14.99 9.64 9.89
CA GLY A 25 -15.91 10.73 9.59
C GLY A 25 -17.34 10.22 9.29
N ASP A 26 -17.47 9.13 8.54
CA ASP A 26 -18.77 8.50 8.24
C ASP A 26 -19.41 7.91 9.50
N VAL A 27 -18.63 7.36 10.45
CA VAL A 27 -19.16 6.92 11.77
C VAL A 27 -19.75 8.09 12.56
N THR A 28 -19.17 9.30 12.44
CA THR A 28 -19.70 10.51 13.10
C THR A 28 -20.88 11.17 12.37
N ALA A 29 -21.06 10.89 11.07
CA ALA A 29 -22.13 11.44 10.24
C ALA A 29 -22.52 10.41 9.15
N PRO A 30 -23.37 9.41 9.50
CA PRO A 30 -23.63 8.25 8.64
C PRO A 30 -24.33 8.62 7.33
N GLY A 31 -23.86 8.04 6.23
CA GLY A 31 -24.48 8.14 4.91
C GLY A 31 -23.73 9.03 3.90
N ARG A 32 -22.51 9.45 4.22
CA ARG A 32 -21.69 10.25 3.30
C ARG A 32 -20.79 9.40 2.42
N MET A 33 -20.40 8.20 2.86
CA MET A 33 -19.43 7.40 2.13
C MET A 33 -20.04 6.15 1.45
N PRO A 34 -20.03 6.05 0.12
CA PRO A 34 -20.44 4.84 -0.58
C PRO A 34 -19.43 3.71 -0.35
N LEU A 35 -19.91 2.55 0.10
CA LEU A 35 -19.09 1.34 0.36
C LEU A 35 -18.19 0.94 -0.81
N ALA A 36 -18.64 1.17 -2.05
CA ALA A 36 -17.86 0.91 -3.24
C ALA A 36 -16.55 1.73 -3.28
N VAL A 37 -16.59 3.00 -2.88
CA VAL A 37 -15.42 3.86 -2.82
C VAL A 37 -14.46 3.40 -1.73
N ALA A 38 -14.99 2.99 -0.58
CA ALA A 38 -14.19 2.44 0.50
C ALA A 38 -13.48 1.15 0.09
N ALA A 39 -14.18 0.25 -0.60
CA ALA A 39 -13.60 -0.99 -1.11
C ALA A 39 -12.49 -0.75 -2.14
N VAL A 40 -12.70 0.18 -3.08
CA VAL A 40 -11.69 0.52 -4.10
C VAL A 40 -10.45 1.14 -3.45
N LEU A 41 -10.62 2.03 -2.46
CA LEU A 41 -9.49 2.61 -1.73
C LEU A 41 -8.72 1.55 -0.94
N ALA A 42 -9.43 0.64 -0.25
CA ALA A 42 -8.80 -0.42 0.54
C ALA A 42 -8.00 -1.39 -0.34
N LEU A 43 -8.63 -1.86 -1.43
CA LEU A 43 -8.01 -2.78 -2.38
C LEU A 43 -6.86 -2.11 -3.15
N GLY A 44 -7.06 -0.86 -3.59
CA GLY A 44 -6.04 -0.09 -4.31
C GLY A 44 -4.82 0.24 -3.45
N GLY A 45 -5.05 0.70 -2.21
CA GLY A 45 -3.98 0.98 -1.25
C GLY A 45 -3.19 -0.28 -0.87
N GLY A 46 -3.90 -1.38 -0.63
CA GLY A 46 -3.29 -2.69 -0.37
C GLY A 46 -2.48 -3.21 -1.56
N ALA A 47 -3.00 -3.10 -2.78
CA ALA A 47 -2.30 -3.53 -4.00
C ALA A 47 -1.02 -2.71 -4.23
N LEU A 48 -1.05 -1.39 -4.04
CA LEU A 48 0.15 -0.53 -4.16
C LEU A 48 1.23 -0.91 -3.15
N MET A 49 0.85 -1.21 -1.90
CA MET A 49 1.78 -1.70 -0.89
C MET A 49 2.38 -3.06 -1.26
N LEU A 50 1.57 -4.01 -1.72
CA LEU A 50 2.01 -5.33 -2.16
C LEU A 50 3.00 -5.25 -3.33
N VAL A 51 2.69 -4.42 -4.34
CA VAL A 51 3.57 -4.20 -5.50
C VAL A 51 4.88 -3.54 -5.08
N GLY A 52 4.81 -2.51 -4.23
CA GLY A 52 6.01 -1.85 -3.71
C GLY A 52 6.90 -2.80 -2.90
N LEU A 53 6.29 -3.67 -2.08
CA LEU A 53 7.00 -4.69 -1.32
C LEU A 53 7.65 -5.73 -2.24
N MET A 54 6.90 -6.25 -3.21
CA MET A 54 7.43 -7.21 -4.20
C MET A 54 8.59 -6.64 -5.03
N MET A 55 8.58 -5.33 -5.30
CA MET A 55 9.70 -4.64 -5.95
C MET A 55 10.91 -4.42 -5.03
N MET A 56 10.67 -4.35 -3.72
CA MET A 56 11.72 -4.22 -2.70
C MET A 56 12.37 -5.55 -2.35
N GLU A 57 11.67 -6.67 -2.58
CA GLU A 57 12.18 -8.01 -2.33
C GLU A 57 13.37 -8.27 -3.28
N PRO A 58 14.62 -8.22 -2.78
CA PRO A 58 15.77 -8.50 -3.62
C PRO A 58 15.66 -9.99 -3.94
N ARG A 59 15.66 -10.34 -5.24
CA ARG A 59 15.89 -11.73 -5.65
C ARG A 59 17.10 -12.22 -4.88
N ARG A 60 16.87 -13.16 -3.98
CA ARG A 60 17.83 -13.81 -3.10
C ARG A 60 18.74 -14.72 -3.93
N ASP A 61 19.45 -14.16 -4.91
CA ASP A 61 20.29 -14.88 -5.84
C ASP A 61 21.65 -14.20 -5.99
N ARG A 62 22.69 -15.00 -5.69
CA ARG A 62 24.13 -14.84 -5.96
C ARG A 62 25.03 -14.18 -4.92
N GLU A 63 25.00 -14.66 -3.68
CA GLU A 63 26.20 -14.56 -2.81
C GLU A 63 26.54 -15.86 -2.08
N VAL A 64 26.04 -16.99 -2.60
CA VAL A 64 26.46 -18.34 -2.16
C VAL A 64 27.66 -18.85 -3.00
N ASP A 65 28.12 -18.09 -4.00
CA ASP A 65 29.08 -18.57 -5.01
C ASP A 65 30.36 -17.71 -5.15
N HIS A 66 30.91 -17.24 -4.02
CA HIS A 66 32.31 -16.76 -3.95
C HIS A 66 33.11 -17.59 -2.93
N ARG A 67 32.95 -18.92 -3.02
CA ARG A 67 33.95 -19.90 -2.58
C ARG A 67 34.55 -20.52 -3.85
N SER A 68 35.59 -19.91 -4.40
CA SER A 68 36.55 -20.57 -5.29
C SER A 68 37.86 -19.81 -5.28
#